data_AF-W0T4Q5-F1
#
_entry.id   AF-W0T4Q5-F1
#
_cell.length_a   1.000
_cell.length_b   1.000
_cell.length_c   1.000
_cell.angle_alpha   90.00
_cell.angle_beta   90.00
_cell.angle_gamma   90.00
#
_symmetry.space_group_name_H-M   'P 1'
#
loop_
_entity.id
_entity.type
_entity.pdbx_description
1 polymer ?
#
loop_
_entity_poly.entity_id
_entity_poly.type
_entity_poly.pdbx_seq_one_letter_code
_entity_poly.pdbx_strand_id
1 'polypeptide(L)'
;MTVPENVLTTHKRTIDGCSLFNIIPRDIARAWEPQHKLWEGKLIVEELTYLDGSSYSMVSRPSLYRFQFLSEKEVVGVDREEAGEGRLFCETQVINNLEELQTVLKRTEKWFQVAMLCEGQQRYQIALELRIQDTYQKQLFEDILLRIQDEYEFFDEMQY
;
A
#
# COMPACT_ATOMS: atom_id res chain seq x y z
N MET A 1 -3.94 -5.12 11.04
CA MET A 1 -3.82 -4.37 12.31
C MET A 1 -3.91 -2.88 12.01
N THR A 2 -4.65 -2.10 12.80
CA THR A 2 -4.50 -0.63 12.86
C THR A 2 -3.08 -0.30 13.29
N VAL A 3 -2.51 0.75 12.71
CA VAL A 3 -1.20 1.31 13.06
C VAL A 3 -1.02 1.28 14.58
N PRO A 4 -0.02 0.57 15.14
CA PRO A 4 0.19 0.55 16.60
C PRO A 4 0.40 1.97 17.10
N GLU A 5 -0.11 2.34 18.28
CA GLU A 5 0.02 3.69 18.86
C GLU A 5 1.48 4.17 19.03
N ASN A 6 2.44 3.25 18.87
CA ASN A 6 3.88 3.47 18.97
C ASN A 6 4.60 3.25 17.63
N VAL A 7 4.13 3.84 16.52
CA VAL A 7 4.92 3.87 15.28
C VAL A 7 5.00 5.27 14.69
N LEU A 8 6.13 5.59 14.08
CA LEU A 8 6.42 6.86 13.45
C LEU A 8 6.65 6.63 11.95
N THR A 9 6.01 7.44 11.10
CA THR A 9 6.35 7.49 9.68
C THR A 9 7.73 8.12 9.52
N THR A 10 8.71 7.35 9.07
CA THR A 10 10.10 7.81 8.87
C THR A 10 10.33 8.31 7.45
N HIS A 11 9.71 7.64 6.47
CA HIS A 11 9.92 7.93 5.07
C HIS A 11 8.61 7.78 4.28
N LYS A 12 8.37 8.68 3.31
CA LYS A 12 7.26 8.58 2.35
C LYS A 12 7.83 8.61 0.92
N ARG A 13 7.44 7.66 0.08
CA ARG A 13 7.68 7.69 -1.38
C ARG A 13 6.35 7.84 -2.10
N THR A 14 6.31 8.73 -3.09
CA THR A 14 5.11 8.95 -3.91
C THR A 14 5.28 8.28 -5.26
N ILE A 15 4.27 7.55 -5.69
CA ILE A 15 4.11 6.97 -7.03
C ILE A 15 2.91 7.63 -7.69
N ASP A 16 3.17 8.41 -8.73
CA ASP A 16 2.14 9.16 -9.46
C ASP A 16 1.47 8.31 -10.56
N GLY A 17 0.31 8.76 -11.04
CA GLY A 17 -0.37 8.13 -12.19
C GLY A 17 -0.89 6.70 -11.90
N CYS A 18 -1.33 6.48 -10.66
CA CYS A 18 -1.90 5.21 -10.22
C CYS A 18 -3.41 5.16 -10.52
N SER A 19 -3.91 3.96 -10.82
CA SER A 19 -5.34 3.71 -10.98
C SER A 19 -5.72 2.37 -10.36
N LEU A 20 -6.89 2.32 -9.73
CA LEU A 20 -7.45 1.11 -9.12
C LEU A 20 -8.69 0.66 -9.88
N PHE A 21 -8.78 -0.64 -10.13
CA PHE A 21 -9.89 -1.31 -10.80
C PHE A 21 -10.45 -2.44 -9.96
N ASN A 22 -11.72 -2.79 -10.16
CA ASN A 22 -12.25 -4.04 -9.60
C ASN A 22 -11.56 -5.26 -10.23
N ILE A 23 -11.35 -6.29 -9.42
CA ILE A 23 -10.94 -7.61 -9.90
C ILE A 23 -12.20 -8.43 -10.18
N ILE A 24 -12.31 -8.94 -11.40
CA ILE A 24 -13.42 -9.82 -11.80
C ILE A 24 -12.97 -11.26 -11.61
N PRO A 25 -13.62 -12.06 -10.75
CA PRO A 25 -13.32 -13.48 -10.59
C PRO A 25 -13.81 -14.24 -11.83
N ARG A 26 -12.96 -14.32 -12.86
CA ARG A 26 -13.28 -14.95 -14.16
C ARG A 26 -13.71 -16.41 -14.03
N ASP A 27 -13.24 -17.09 -12.98
CA ASP A 27 -13.51 -18.52 -12.76
C ASP A 27 -14.90 -18.79 -12.14
N ILE A 28 -15.55 -17.76 -11.58
CA ILE A 28 -16.83 -17.87 -10.86
C ILE A 28 -17.93 -17.04 -11.54
N ALA A 29 -17.55 -16.02 -12.31
CA ALA A 29 -18.48 -15.13 -12.98
C ALA A 29 -19.35 -15.90 -13.99
N ARG A 30 -20.64 -16.08 -13.65
CA ARG A 30 -21.64 -16.73 -14.52
C ARG A 30 -22.06 -15.85 -15.70
N ALA A 31 -21.67 -14.58 -15.70
CA ALA A 31 -21.95 -13.59 -16.74
C ALA A 31 -20.72 -12.69 -16.94
N TRP A 32 -20.66 -12.00 -18.07
CA TRP A 32 -19.62 -11.00 -18.34
C TRP A 32 -19.77 -9.84 -17.36
N GLU A 33 -18.81 -9.68 -16.45
CA GLU A 33 -18.71 -8.49 -15.60
C GLU A 33 -17.71 -7.50 -16.23
N PRO A 34 -18.06 -6.22 -16.38
CA PRO A 34 -17.14 -5.23 -16.92
C PRO A 34 -16.06 -4.87 -15.89
N GLN A 35 -14.86 -4.58 -16.40
CA GLN A 35 -13.82 -3.99 -15.58
C GLN A 35 -14.06 -2.48 -15.49
N HIS A 36 -14.17 -1.99 -14.26
CA HIS A 36 -14.44 -0.61 -13.91
C HIS A 36 -13.25 0.00 -13.19
N LYS A 37 -12.87 1.19 -13.63
CA LYS A 37 -11.95 2.06 -12.91
C LYS A 37 -12.70 2.65 -11.71
N LEU A 38 -12.19 2.37 -10.52
CA LEU A 38 -12.78 2.83 -9.25
C LEU A 38 -12.13 4.14 -8.79
N TRP A 39 -10.84 4.32 -9.09
CA TRP A 39 -10.06 5.43 -8.56
C TRP A 39 -8.84 5.75 -9.43
N GLU A 40 -8.36 6.99 -9.34
CA GLU A 40 -7.12 7.51 -9.92
C GLU A 40 -6.50 8.56 -8.99
N GLY A 41 -5.18 8.57 -8.91
CA GLY A 41 -4.41 9.52 -8.12
C GLY A 41 -3.00 9.02 -7.88
N LYS A 42 -2.46 9.31 -6.69
CA LYS A 42 -1.12 8.92 -6.28
C LYS A 42 -1.13 7.85 -5.19
N LEU A 43 -0.18 6.93 -5.26
CA LEU A 43 0.11 5.96 -4.21
C LEU A 43 1.27 6.50 -3.35
N ILE A 44 1.07 6.54 -2.04
CA ILE A 44 2.11 6.82 -1.06
C ILE A 44 2.53 5.50 -0.41
N VAL A 45 3.82 5.19 -0.51
CA VAL A 45 4.45 4.11 0.25
C VAL A 45 5.08 4.74 1.48
N GLU A 46 4.52 4.43 2.65
CA GLU A 46 5.04 4.84 3.94
C GLU A 46 5.92 3.75 4.53
N GLU A 47 7.09 4.16 5.00
CA GLU A 47 7.96 3.38 5.89
C GLU A 47 7.72 3.87 7.32
N LEU A 48 7.46 2.94 8.23
CA LEU A 48 7.17 3.21 9.63
C LEU A 48 8.14 2.46 10.53
N THR A 49 8.52 3.05 11.64
CA THR A 49 9.37 2.42 12.66
C THR A 49 8.68 2.40 14.00
N TYR A 50 8.93 1.37 14.80
CA TYR A 50 8.47 1.33 16.19
C TYR A 50 9.10 2.45 17.02
N LEU A 51 8.29 3.07 17.87
CA LEU A 51 8.69 4.04 18.89
C LEU A 51 8.85 3.30 20.23
N ASP A 52 9.80 2.37 20.32
CA ASP A 52 10.31 1.92 21.61
C ASP A 52 11.53 2.78 21.97
N GLY A 53 11.50 3.38 23.17
CA GLY A 53 12.41 4.46 23.61
C GLY A 53 13.89 4.12 23.77
N SER A 54 14.40 3.11 23.06
CA SER A 54 15.81 2.77 22.99
C SER A 54 16.27 2.77 21.53
N SER A 55 17.22 3.65 21.19
CA SER A 55 17.86 3.73 19.86
C SER A 55 18.52 2.42 19.38
N TYR A 56 18.60 1.41 20.24
CA TYR A 56 19.06 0.06 19.94
C TYR A 56 18.02 -0.79 19.18
N SER A 57 16.72 -0.44 19.22
CA SER A 57 15.65 -1.23 18.59
C SER A 57 15.56 -1.02 17.07
N MET A 58 15.97 0.15 16.56
CA MET A 58 15.87 0.48 15.14
C MET A 58 16.73 -0.40 14.23
N VAL A 59 17.75 -1.06 14.77
CA VAL A 59 18.63 -1.97 14.01
C VAL A 59 18.24 -3.44 14.21
N SER A 60 17.31 -3.73 15.13
CA SER A 60 16.96 -5.10 15.53
C SER A 60 15.57 -5.54 15.05
N ARG A 61 14.87 -4.70 14.30
CA ARG A 61 13.59 -5.02 13.67
C ARG A 61 13.53 -4.45 12.25
N PRO A 62 12.87 -5.14 11.32
CA PRO A 62 12.62 -4.58 10.00
C PRO A 62 11.66 -3.40 10.10
N SER A 63 11.73 -2.54 9.10
CA SER A 63 10.79 -1.45 8.91
C SER A 63 9.39 -1.99 8.59
N LEU A 64 8.39 -1.21 8.96
CA LEU A 64 7.00 -1.49 8.63
C LEU A 64 6.63 -0.72 7.37
N TYR A 65 5.76 -1.28 6.54
CA TYR A 65 5.32 -0.60 5.32
C TYR A 65 3.81 -0.47 5.25
N ARG A 66 3.32 0.65 4.70
CA ARG A 66 1.89 0.86 4.41
C ARG A 66 1.73 1.56 3.07
N PHE A 67 0.73 1.13 2.29
CA PHE A 67 0.39 1.75 1.02
C PHE A 67 -0.90 2.55 1.17
N GLN A 68 -0.85 3.84 0.86
CA GLN A 68 -1.99 4.76 0.92
C GLN A 68 -2.32 5.31 -0.46
N PHE A 69 -3.59 5.32 -0.82
CA PHE A 69 -4.06 5.81 -2.13
C PHE A 69 -4.75 7.15 -1.92
N LEU A 70 -4.15 8.22 -2.44
CA LEU A 70 -4.61 9.59 -2.24
C LEU A 70 -5.16 10.17 -3.53
N SER A 71 -6.43 10.57 -3.52
CA SER A 71 -7.06 11.22 -4.66
C SER A 71 -6.48 12.61 -4.88
N GLU A 72 -6.14 12.93 -6.13
CA GLU A 72 -5.85 14.29 -6.56
C GLU A 72 -7.18 15.03 -6.74
N LYS A 73 -7.58 15.84 -5.76
CA LYS A 73 -8.58 16.88 -5.99
C LYS A 73 -8.23 18.16 -5.26
N GLU A 74 -8.13 19.23 -6.05
CA GLU A 74 -8.46 20.58 -5.62
C GLU A 74 -9.90 20.57 -5.10
N VAL A 75 -10.07 20.91 -3.82
CA VAL A 75 -11.38 20.95 -3.19
C VAL A 75 -12.08 22.23 -3.62
N VAL A 76 -12.95 22.16 -4.63
CA VAL A 76 -14.04 23.14 -4.77
C VAL A 76 -15.11 22.76 -3.74
N GLY A 77 -15.10 23.46 -2.60
CA GLY A 77 -16.31 23.70 -1.82
C GLY A 77 -16.62 22.80 -0.62
N VAL A 78 -15.64 22.17 0.03
CA VAL A 78 -15.87 21.57 1.37
C VAL A 78 -14.71 21.95 2.30
N ASP A 79 -15.08 22.32 3.51
CA ASP A 79 -14.32 22.96 4.59
C ASP A 79 -12.80 22.68 4.63
N ARG A 80 -12.07 23.80 4.62
CA ARG A 80 -10.62 23.91 4.72
C ARG A 80 -10.16 23.58 6.14
N GLU A 81 -9.65 22.37 6.40
CA GLU A 81 -8.68 22.20 7.51
C GLU A 81 -7.43 21.34 7.20
N GLU A 82 -7.35 20.61 6.08
CA GLU A 82 -6.12 19.87 5.73
C GLU A 82 -5.72 20.06 4.25
N ALA A 83 -5.43 21.31 3.88
CA ALA A 83 -4.86 21.62 2.57
C ALA A 83 -3.37 21.26 2.53
N GLY A 84 -3.05 20.03 2.10
CA GLY A 84 -1.65 19.65 1.86
C GLY A 84 -1.42 18.29 1.20
N GLU A 85 -2.09 17.23 1.65
CA GLU A 85 -1.67 15.87 1.26
C GLU A 85 -2.59 15.15 0.24
N GLY A 86 -3.81 15.64 -0.01
CA GLY A 86 -4.81 14.97 -0.83
C GLY A 86 -5.75 14.11 0.03
N ARG A 87 -6.91 13.72 -0.51
CA ARG A 87 -7.92 12.96 0.26
C ARG A 87 -7.61 11.46 0.21
N LEU A 88 -7.47 10.82 1.37
CA LEU A 88 -7.35 9.36 1.47
C LEU A 88 -8.56 8.68 0.84
N PHE A 89 -8.31 7.80 -0.13
CA PHE A 89 -9.32 6.94 -0.72
C PHE A 89 -9.37 5.60 -0.01
N CYS A 90 -8.23 4.91 0.10
CA CYS A 90 -8.09 3.69 0.89
C CYS A 90 -6.61 3.45 1.23
N GLU A 91 -6.37 2.53 2.16
CA GLU A 91 -5.03 2.09 2.54
C GLU A 91 -4.98 0.57 2.78
N THR A 92 -3.78 0.02 2.71
CA THR A 92 -3.52 -1.37 3.08
C THR A 92 -3.38 -1.51 4.58
N GLN A 93 -3.36 -2.75 5.07
CA GLN A 93 -2.82 -2.99 6.41
C GLN A 93 -1.35 -2.61 6.47
N VAL A 94 -0.86 -2.36 7.68
CA VAL A 94 0.58 -2.29 7.94
C VAL A 94 1.18 -3.67 7.70
N ILE A 95 2.24 -3.70 6.91
CA ILE A 95 3.04 -4.85 6.54
C ILE A 95 4.25 -4.86 7.46
N ASN A 96 4.53 -6.00 8.09
CA ASN A 96 5.69 -6.16 8.98
C ASN A 96 6.59 -7.36 8.63
N ASN A 97 6.21 -8.17 7.65
CA ASN A 97 6.96 -9.35 7.23
C ASN A 97 6.63 -9.73 5.77
N LEU A 98 7.35 -10.73 5.24
CA LEU A 98 7.23 -11.17 3.86
C LEU A 98 5.87 -11.84 3.55
N GLU A 99 5.29 -12.60 4.49
CA GLU A 99 3.99 -13.25 4.32
C GLU A 99 2.85 -12.20 4.20
N GLU A 100 2.91 -11.17 5.04
CA GLU A 100 1.98 -10.04 4.98
C GLU A 100 2.17 -9.24 3.69
N LEU A 101 3.41 -9.06 3.21
CA LEU A 101 3.67 -8.41 1.94
C LEU A 101 3.02 -9.18 0.78
N GLN A 102 3.17 -10.50 0.75
CA GLN A 102 2.57 -11.36 -0.28
C GLN A 102 1.04 -11.41 -0.21
N THR A 103 0.49 -11.24 1.00
CA THR A 103 -0.96 -11.14 1.21
C THR A 103 -1.50 -9.80 0.71
N VAL A 104 -0.81 -8.70 1.01
CA VAL A 104 -1.21 -7.34 0.62
C VAL A 104 -0.98 -7.10 -0.86
N LEU A 105 0.12 -7.60 -1.41
CA LEU A 105 0.54 -7.32 -2.76
C LEU A 105 0.94 -8.59 -3.51
N LYS A 106 0.26 -8.85 -4.62
CA LYS A 106 0.61 -9.96 -5.51
C LYS A 106 0.85 -9.46 -6.93
N ARG A 107 2.05 -9.74 -7.45
CA ARG A 107 2.40 -9.43 -8.83
C ARG A 107 1.67 -10.37 -9.78
N THR A 108 1.07 -9.80 -10.82
CA THR A 108 0.62 -10.53 -12.02
C THR A 108 1.46 -10.09 -13.22
N GLU A 109 1.32 -10.75 -14.36
CA GLU A 109 2.08 -10.39 -15.57
C GLU A 109 1.87 -8.94 -16.03
N LYS A 110 0.68 -8.36 -15.78
CA LYS A 110 0.28 -7.07 -16.36
C LYS A 110 -0.01 -5.98 -15.32
N TRP A 111 -0.32 -6.35 -14.09
CA TRP A 111 -0.80 -5.45 -13.04
C TRP A 111 -0.48 -6.00 -11.65
N PHE A 112 -0.71 -5.22 -10.59
CA PHE A 112 -0.53 -5.65 -9.21
C PHE A 112 -1.88 -5.84 -8.53
N GLN A 113 -2.10 -6.99 -7.91
CA GLN A 113 -3.22 -7.16 -6.99
C GLN A 113 -2.86 -6.53 -5.66
N VAL A 114 -3.73 -5.67 -5.14
CA VAL A 114 -3.56 -5.02 -3.83
C VAL A 114 -4.75 -5.32 -2.94
N ALA A 115 -4.51 -5.80 -1.73
CA ALA A 115 -5.53 -6.05 -0.72
C ALA A 115 -5.69 -4.82 0.20
N MET A 116 -6.85 -4.18 0.11
CA MET A 116 -7.17 -2.94 0.82
C MET A 116 -8.00 -3.23 2.07
N LEU A 117 -7.80 -2.45 3.13
CA LEU A 117 -8.66 -2.49 4.31
C LEU A 117 -10.00 -1.83 4.01
N CYS A 118 -11.08 -2.47 4.45
CA CYS A 118 -12.39 -1.82 4.50
C CYS A 118 -12.48 -0.91 5.72
N GLU A 119 -12.98 0.31 5.54
CA GLU A 119 -13.21 1.23 6.66
C GLU A 119 -14.12 0.59 7.72
N GLY A 120 -13.70 0.64 8.98
CA GLY A 120 -14.42 0.04 10.10
C GLY A 120 -14.39 -1.49 10.19
N GLN A 121 -13.73 -2.19 9.27
CA GLN A 121 -13.70 -3.66 9.24
C GLN A 121 -12.29 -4.20 8.96
N GLN A 122 -11.55 -4.50 10.04
CA GLN A 122 -10.18 -5.03 9.95
C GLN A 122 -10.08 -6.44 9.35
N ARG A 123 -11.18 -7.19 9.34
CA ARG A 123 -11.20 -8.60 8.93
C ARG A 123 -11.52 -8.80 7.45
N TYR A 124 -12.08 -7.80 6.80
CA TYR A 124 -12.50 -7.89 5.41
C TYR A 124 -11.57 -7.04 4.56
N GLN A 125 -10.84 -7.71 3.68
CA GLN A 125 -9.98 -7.07 2.69
C GLN A 125 -10.63 -7.16 1.32
N ILE A 126 -10.53 -6.09 0.54
CA ILE A 126 -10.97 -6.07 -0.86
C ILE A 126 -9.73 -6.08 -1.74
N ALA A 127 -9.67 -7.05 -2.66
CA ALA A 127 -8.61 -7.12 -3.65
C ALA A 127 -8.96 -6.24 -4.85
N LEU A 128 -8.06 -5.31 -5.19
CA LEU A 128 -8.16 -4.42 -6.33
C LEU A 128 -6.99 -4.60 -7.28
N GLU A 129 -7.21 -4.29 -8.55
CA GLU A 129 -6.15 -4.24 -9.56
C GLU A 129 -5.54 -2.84 -9.58
N LEU A 130 -4.26 -2.74 -9.21
CA LEU A 130 -3.43 -1.55 -9.33
C LEU A 130 -2.71 -1.53 -10.68
N ARG A 131 -2.92 -0.45 -11.41
CA ARG A 131 -2.19 -0.08 -12.62
C ARG A 131 -1.41 1.20 -12.38
N ILE A 132 -0.13 1.16 -12.74
CA ILE A 132 0.74 2.33 -12.79
C ILE A 132 0.99 2.59 -14.27
N GLN A 133 0.46 3.72 -14.77
CA GLN A 133 0.45 4.00 -16.22
C GLN A 133 1.84 4.41 -16.73
N ASP A 134 2.55 5.20 -15.94
CA ASP A 134 3.88 5.68 -16.29
C ASP A 134 4.94 4.60 -16.04
N THR A 135 5.78 4.36 -17.04
CA THR A 135 6.78 3.28 -16.99
C THR A 135 7.88 3.56 -15.98
N TYR A 136 8.26 4.84 -15.81
CA TYR A 136 9.26 5.24 -14.82
C TYR A 136 8.72 5.08 -13.40
N GLN A 137 7.49 5.51 -13.14
CA GLN A 137 6.79 5.30 -11.87
C GLN A 137 6.61 3.81 -11.56
N LYS A 138 6.31 2.99 -12.57
CA LYS A 138 6.22 1.54 -12.41
C LYS A 138 7.57 0.94 -12.00
N GLN A 139 8.67 1.33 -12.66
CA GLN A 139 10.00 0.87 -12.30
C GLN A 139 10.36 1.29 -10.87
N LEU A 140 10.12 2.56 -10.52
CA LEU A 140 10.34 3.08 -9.17
C LEU A 140 9.57 2.27 -8.12
N PHE A 141 8.31 1.93 -8.41
CA PHE A 141 7.52 1.08 -7.53
C PHE A 141 8.10 -0.32 -7.41
N GLU A 142 8.51 -0.96 -8.52
CA GLU A 142 9.15 -2.27 -8.50
C GLU A 142 10.47 -2.27 -7.70
N ASP A 143 11.29 -1.22 -7.82
CA ASP A 143 12.54 -1.06 -7.06
C ASP A 143 12.26 -0.92 -5.55
N ILE A 144 11.20 -0.20 -5.17
CA ILE A 144 10.77 -0.09 -3.77
C ILE A 144 10.34 -1.47 -3.25
N LEU A 145 9.58 -2.24 -4.03
CA LEU A 145 9.14 -3.57 -3.62
C LEU A 145 10.31 -4.54 -3.42
N LEU A 146 11.30 -4.50 -4.31
CA LEU A 146 12.51 -5.31 -4.18
C LEU A 146 13.26 -4.95 -2.90
N ARG A 147 13.43 -3.66 -2.60
CA ARG A 147 14.06 -3.23 -1.33
C ARG A 147 13.31 -3.74 -0.10
N ILE A 148 11.96 -3.68 -0.11
CA ILE A 148 11.14 -4.18 0.99
C ILE A 148 11.31 -5.70 1.14
N GLN A 149 11.35 -6.43 0.02
CA GLN A 149 11.57 -7.88 0.01
C GLN A 149 12.95 -8.23 0.58
N ASP A 150 14.02 -7.61 0.06
CA ASP A 150 15.40 -7.83 0.51
C ASP A 150 15.55 -7.54 2.01
N GLU A 151 14.91 -6.48 2.51
CA GLU A 151 14.92 -6.16 3.93
C GLU A 151 14.25 -7.26 4.76
N TYR A 152 13.04 -7.70 4.38
CA TYR A 152 12.35 -8.75 5.12
C TYR A 152 13.04 -10.11 5.02
N GLU A 153 13.61 -10.47 3.88
CA GLU A 153 14.39 -11.69 3.71
C GLU A 153 15.64 -11.66 4.61
N PHE A 154 16.36 -10.54 4.64
CA PHE A 154 17.53 -10.38 5.52
C PHE A 154 17.17 -10.56 7.01
N PHE A 155 16.06 -9.96 7.46
CA PHE A 155 15.62 -10.09 8.85
C PHE A 155 15.05 -11.47 9.18
N ASP A 156 14.43 -12.16 8.23
CA ASP A 156 14.00 -13.56 8.41
C ASP A 156 15.24 -14.46 8.55
N GLU A 157 16.25 -14.31 7.68
CA GLU A 157 17.52 -15.05 7.77
C GLU A 157 18.28 -14.81 9.09
N MET A 158 18.27 -13.58 9.61
CA MET A 158 18.94 -13.24 10.89
C MET A 158 18.24 -13.81 12.14
N GLN A 159 16.98 -14.23 12.03
CA GLN A 159 16.22 -14.82 13.14
C GLN A 159 16.35 -16.34 13.23
N TYR A 160 17.01 -16.98 12.25
CA TYR A 160 17.39 -18.40 12.24
C TYR A 160 18.85 -18.62 12.66
#